data_AF-A0A6J8EB83-F1
#
_entry.id   AF-A0A6J8EB83-F1
#
_cell.length_a   1.000
_cell.length_b   1.000
_cell.length_c   1.000
_cell.angle_alpha   90.00
_cell.angle_beta   90.00
_cell.angle_gamma   90.00
#
_symmetry.space_group_name_H-M   'P 1'
#
loop_
_entity.id
_entity.type
_entity.pdbx_description
1 polymer ?
#
loop_
_entity_poly.entity_id
_entity_poly.type
_entity_poly.pdbx_seq_one_letter_code
_entity_poly.pdbx_strand_id
1 'polypeptide(L)'
;MIVSASEITNESIYEETLEETKRKQNLSEGLTNIHDKIFEFFESLELKVRTLLCYKNLQKHRKELFKFAQNEILSDNALLEEFCLKYCYVRTAVETEEEEQDDMSIILEMGEKLVNTCVHLEIIFKFIVNLFLNVSIAQFRKDYLTAIRREKSKALRKKVMEKTVKKKEVKTIDMNFLMTDTSENKIVSHLGLKSMSLQNEKFYLEFTKKDLIKILKAYGVNLSMSKNKPELGQVLAEKLNEHSAMPNYCIFKDSSICTEKEIHPDTIVEIPETEISVPSATVAVSDKSMTQSQEDAQIHVHQDNTAETTRHLPSQSAVTEPDSASVFVTTDCTPQASSLKRKGYKKTTRQQTSKTKGRQGKRGRGRKLKQTTPLSDSSDENCGICGKPEKSEEDWICCDICCIWYHRDCVGLEDETSWLTCSNPDAVYTCPMCV
;
A
#
# COMPACT_ATOMS: atom_id res chain seq x y z
N MET A 1 0.10 18.85 34.07
CA MET A 1 -0.20 18.05 32.85
C MET A 1 0.42 16.67 32.94
N ILE A 2 1.74 16.61 33.17
CA ILE A 2 2.41 15.36 33.53
C ILE A 2 1.96 15.00 34.93
N VAL A 3 1.55 13.76 35.13
CA VAL A 3 1.08 13.24 36.41
C VAL A 3 1.88 11.98 36.70
N SER A 4 2.15 11.70 37.97
CA SER A 4 2.92 10.51 38.34
C SER A 4 2.14 9.23 38.00
N ALA A 5 2.87 8.14 37.75
CA ALA A 5 2.25 6.85 37.45
C ALA A 5 1.36 6.34 38.61
N SER A 6 1.71 6.69 39.85
CA SER A 6 0.94 6.34 41.06
C SER A 6 -0.38 7.11 41.20
N GLU A 7 -0.42 8.35 40.71
CA GLU A 7 -1.63 9.19 40.77
C GLU A 7 -2.65 8.78 39.69
N ILE A 8 -2.18 8.46 38.46
CA ILE A 8 -3.10 8.12 37.36
C ILE A 8 -3.69 6.70 37.48
N THR A 9 -2.96 5.75 38.06
CA THR A 9 -3.39 4.32 38.08
C THR A 9 -4.67 4.06 38.87
N ASN A 10 -5.10 4.97 39.74
CA ASN A 10 -6.32 4.80 40.52
C ASN A 10 -7.53 5.56 39.95
N GLU A 11 -7.33 6.48 38.99
CA GLU A 11 -8.37 7.44 38.57
C GLU A 11 -8.60 7.50 37.05
N SER A 12 -7.70 6.93 36.23
CA SER A 12 -7.85 6.98 34.78
C SER A 12 -8.99 6.10 34.28
N ILE A 13 -9.79 6.66 33.37
CA ILE A 13 -10.83 5.97 32.61
C ILE A 13 -10.21 5.20 31.43
N TYR A 14 -8.98 5.55 31.03
CA TYR A 14 -8.28 5.02 29.87
C TYR A 14 -7.12 4.08 30.26
N GLU A 15 -7.43 3.01 30.98
CA GLU A 15 -6.43 2.04 31.50
C GLU A 15 -5.49 1.51 30.40
N GLU A 16 -6.01 1.26 29.19
CA GLU A 16 -5.24 0.79 28.04
C GLU A 16 -4.08 1.75 27.65
N THR A 17 -4.27 3.05 27.84
CA THR A 17 -3.23 4.05 27.52
C THR A 17 -2.07 3.98 28.51
N LEU A 18 -2.35 3.61 29.77
CA LEU A 18 -1.36 3.43 30.82
C LEU A 18 -0.55 2.16 30.57
N GLU A 19 -1.23 1.07 30.21
CA GLU A 19 -0.58 -0.18 29.83
C GLU A 19 0.34 0.02 28.63
N GLU A 20 -0.14 0.72 27.60
CA GLU A 20 0.63 0.98 26.38
C GLU A 20 1.83 1.88 26.66
N THR A 21 1.67 2.91 27.50
CA THR A 21 2.77 3.80 27.92
C THR A 21 3.80 3.00 28.71
N LYS A 22 3.37 2.19 29.68
CA LYS A 22 4.23 1.30 30.48
C LYS A 22 4.96 0.29 29.59
N ARG A 23 4.29 -0.28 28.60
CA ARG A 23 4.86 -1.23 27.65
C ARG A 23 5.95 -0.58 26.78
N LYS A 24 5.71 0.66 26.34
CA LYS A 24 6.64 1.42 25.48
C LYS A 24 7.74 2.16 26.25
N GLN A 25 7.60 2.36 27.55
CA GLN A 25 8.59 3.00 28.43
C GLN A 25 9.92 2.24 28.55
N ASN A 26 9.98 1.00 28.04
CA ASN A 26 11.13 0.10 28.16
C ASN A 26 12.38 0.59 27.40
N LEU A 27 13.14 1.50 28.04
CA LEU A 27 14.62 1.61 28.09
C LEU A 27 15.11 3.06 28.27
N SER A 28 14.31 4.07 27.91
CA SER A 28 14.74 5.48 27.90
C SER A 28 13.99 6.38 28.90
N GLU A 29 12.94 5.89 29.57
CA GLU A 29 12.06 6.68 30.44
C GLU A 29 11.48 7.95 29.76
N GLY A 30 11.52 8.02 28.42
CA GLY A 30 11.18 9.24 27.67
C GLY A 30 9.68 9.47 27.48
N LEU A 31 8.83 8.51 27.83
CA LEU A 31 7.38 8.64 27.75
C LEU A 31 6.81 8.97 29.13
N THR A 32 5.89 9.93 29.17
CA THR A 32 5.22 10.38 30.38
C THR A 32 3.71 10.22 30.26
N ASN A 33 3.05 9.95 31.38
CA ASN A 33 1.59 9.89 31.42
C ASN A 33 1.02 11.32 31.42
N ILE A 34 -0.13 11.47 30.79
CA ILE A 34 -0.91 12.72 30.79
C ILE A 34 -2.28 12.47 31.42
N HIS A 35 -2.86 13.51 31.99
CA HIS A 35 -4.20 13.45 32.56
C HIS A 35 -5.26 13.17 31.48
N ASP A 36 -6.30 12.40 31.80
CA ASP A 36 -7.38 11.98 30.88
C ASP A 36 -8.00 13.15 30.11
N LYS A 37 -8.32 14.25 30.80
CA LYS A 37 -8.83 15.47 30.15
C LYS A 37 -7.91 16.01 29.05
N ILE A 38 -6.61 15.92 29.23
CA ILE A 38 -5.65 16.34 28.20
C ILE A 38 -5.57 15.29 27.08
N PHE A 39 -5.65 14.01 27.41
CA PHE A 39 -5.75 12.95 26.42
C PHE A 39 -6.99 13.14 25.52
N GLU A 40 -8.17 13.39 26.10
CA GLU A 40 -9.39 13.70 25.37
C GLU A 40 -9.22 14.91 24.42
N PHE A 41 -8.45 15.93 24.83
CA PHE A 41 -8.13 17.06 23.92
C PHE A 41 -7.29 16.59 22.71
N PHE A 42 -6.29 15.73 22.94
CA PHE A 42 -5.49 15.18 21.85
C PHE A 42 -6.30 14.27 20.93
N GLU A 43 -7.33 13.57 21.43
CA GLU A 43 -8.27 12.82 20.58
C GLU A 43 -9.06 13.77 19.66
N SER A 44 -9.61 14.85 20.20
CA SER A 44 -10.31 15.90 19.41
C SER A 44 -9.38 16.52 18.36
N LEU A 45 -8.15 16.86 18.76
CA LEU A 45 -7.12 17.42 17.87
C LEU A 45 -6.75 16.42 16.75
N GLU A 46 -6.50 15.15 17.07
CA GLU A 46 -6.16 14.12 16.09
C GLU A 46 -7.29 13.91 15.08
N LEU A 47 -8.54 13.89 15.54
CA LEU A 47 -9.69 13.77 14.65
C LEU A 47 -9.73 14.94 13.67
N LYS A 48 -9.56 16.18 14.14
CA LYS A 48 -9.50 17.38 13.30
C LYS A 48 -8.34 17.29 12.30
N VAL A 49 -7.15 16.95 12.78
CA VAL A 49 -5.95 16.80 11.95
C VAL A 49 -6.16 15.77 10.83
N ARG A 50 -6.77 14.61 11.12
CA ARG A 50 -7.07 13.58 10.11
C ARG A 50 -8.05 14.05 9.04
N THR A 51 -9.05 14.86 9.41
CA THR A 51 -9.98 15.41 8.41
C THR A 51 -9.27 16.39 7.46
N LEU A 52 -8.28 17.13 7.96
CA LEU A 52 -7.51 18.11 7.19
C LEU A 52 -6.39 17.44 6.37
N LEU A 53 -5.64 16.52 6.95
CA LEU A 53 -4.59 15.73 6.31
C LEU A 53 -5.18 14.52 5.58
N CYS A 54 -5.93 14.78 4.52
CA CYS A 54 -6.54 13.75 3.69
C CYS A 54 -6.15 13.90 2.21
N TYR A 55 -6.37 12.84 1.42
CA TYR A 55 -6.02 12.82 0.00
C TYR A 55 -6.70 13.93 -0.82
N LYS A 56 -7.97 14.24 -0.50
CA LYS A 56 -8.74 15.32 -1.13
C LYS A 56 -8.04 16.67 -0.95
N ASN A 57 -7.61 16.97 0.29
CA ASN A 57 -6.92 18.22 0.58
C ASN A 57 -5.49 18.22 0.04
N LEU A 58 -4.81 17.07 0.01
CA LEU A 58 -3.49 16.95 -0.64
C LEU A 58 -3.57 17.30 -2.14
N GLN A 59 -4.60 16.85 -2.85
CA GLN A 59 -4.78 17.20 -4.26
C GLN A 59 -5.05 18.69 -4.46
N LYS A 60 -5.83 19.31 -3.56
CA LYS A 60 -6.23 20.72 -3.63
C LYS A 60 -5.08 21.67 -3.26
N HIS A 61 -4.41 21.42 -2.13
CA HIS A 61 -3.43 22.34 -1.53
C HIS A 61 -1.98 21.97 -1.87
N ARG A 62 -1.71 20.73 -2.30
CA ARG A 62 -0.38 20.25 -2.73
C ARG A 62 0.70 20.52 -1.67
N LYS A 63 1.69 21.35 -2.01
CA LYS A 63 2.82 21.71 -1.12
C LYS A 63 2.37 22.55 0.08
N GLU A 64 1.25 23.26 -0.05
CA GLU A 64 0.69 24.11 1.01
C GLU A 64 -0.23 23.34 1.97
N LEU A 65 -0.31 22.00 1.87
CA LEU A 65 -1.20 21.20 2.74
C LEU A 65 -0.92 21.43 4.22
N PHE A 66 0.36 21.52 4.61
CA PHE A 66 0.72 21.76 6.01
C PHE A 66 0.25 23.13 6.48
N LYS A 67 0.61 24.19 5.76
CA LYS A 67 0.23 25.56 6.10
C LYS A 67 -1.29 25.74 6.13
N PHE A 68 -1.99 25.08 5.22
CA PHE A 68 -3.45 25.00 5.23
C PHE A 68 -3.96 24.35 6.52
N ALA A 69 -3.53 23.13 6.85
CA ALA A 69 -3.98 22.43 8.05
C ALA A 69 -3.64 23.19 9.34
N GLN A 70 -2.45 23.78 9.41
CA GLN A 70 -2.00 24.62 10.52
C GLN A 70 -2.91 25.83 10.70
N ASN A 71 -3.19 26.59 9.63
CA ASN A 71 -4.07 27.75 9.72
C ASN A 71 -5.49 27.37 10.14
N GLU A 72 -6.06 26.29 9.58
CA GLU A 72 -7.40 25.82 9.92
C GLU A 72 -7.52 25.39 11.40
N ILE A 73 -6.49 24.77 11.98
CA ILE A 73 -6.51 24.36 13.39
C ILE A 73 -6.27 25.56 14.30
N LEU A 74 -5.32 26.44 13.97
CA LEU A 74 -5.00 27.60 14.81
C LEU A 74 -6.09 28.69 14.78
N SER A 75 -6.98 28.66 13.79
CA SER A 75 -8.17 29.54 13.72
C SER A 75 -9.43 28.89 14.32
N ASP A 76 -9.33 27.66 14.83
CA ASP A 76 -10.45 26.97 15.45
C ASP A 76 -10.60 27.39 16.92
N ASN A 77 -11.42 28.42 17.14
CA ASN A 77 -11.69 28.94 18.48
C ASN A 77 -12.34 27.89 19.41
N ALA A 78 -13.13 26.96 18.87
CA ALA A 78 -13.77 25.93 19.69
C ALA A 78 -12.72 24.95 20.25
N LEU A 79 -11.73 24.60 19.43
CA LEU A 79 -10.62 23.76 19.86
C LEU A 79 -9.70 24.46 20.88
N LEU A 80 -9.48 25.77 20.73
CA LEU A 80 -8.76 26.57 21.72
C LEU A 80 -9.54 26.65 23.05
N GLU A 81 -10.85 26.87 22.99
CA GLU A 81 -11.70 26.90 24.19
C GLU A 81 -11.70 25.54 24.91
N GLU A 82 -11.82 24.45 24.15
CA GLU A 82 -11.70 23.08 24.68
C GLU A 82 -10.34 22.85 25.36
N PHE A 83 -9.24 23.30 24.73
CA PHE A 83 -7.91 23.24 25.33
C PHE A 83 -7.85 24.01 26.65
N CYS A 84 -8.31 25.27 26.66
CA CYS A 84 -8.32 26.10 27.85
C CYS A 84 -9.13 25.46 28.99
N LEU A 85 -10.32 24.95 28.70
CA LEU A 85 -11.17 24.28 29.70
C LEU A 85 -10.48 23.06 30.31
N LYS A 86 -9.98 22.16 29.45
CA LYS A 86 -9.33 20.91 29.89
C LYS A 86 -7.99 21.16 30.57
N TYR A 87 -7.23 22.15 30.11
CA TYR A 87 -5.95 22.52 30.72
C TYR A 87 -6.12 23.20 32.08
N CYS A 88 -7.05 24.16 32.18
CA CYS A 88 -7.33 24.84 33.44
C CYS A 88 -7.86 23.87 34.51
N TYR A 89 -8.73 22.92 34.13
CA TYR A 89 -9.20 21.87 35.04
C TYR A 89 -8.04 21.14 35.74
N VAL A 90 -7.01 20.76 34.98
CA VAL A 90 -5.85 20.05 35.51
C VAL A 90 -4.97 20.94 36.38
N ARG A 91 -4.97 22.25 36.16
CA ARG A 91 -4.18 23.20 36.94
C ARG A 91 -4.85 23.58 38.26
N THR A 92 -6.16 23.84 38.25
CA THR A 92 -6.89 24.25 39.46
C THR A 92 -6.98 23.15 40.52
N ALA A 93 -6.86 21.87 40.11
CA ALA A 93 -6.78 20.75 41.05
C ALA A 93 -5.50 20.73 41.91
N VAL A 94 -4.46 21.52 41.55
CA VAL A 94 -3.13 21.45 42.16
C VAL A 94 -2.85 22.60 43.13
N GLU A 95 -3.60 23.70 43.08
CA GLU A 95 -3.24 24.97 43.75
C GLU A 95 -4.39 25.54 44.62
N THR A 96 -4.91 24.78 45.58
CA THR A 96 -5.85 25.30 46.60
C THR A 96 -5.16 25.40 47.97
N GLU A 97 -4.45 26.51 48.19
CA GLU A 97 -4.07 26.97 49.52
C GLU A 97 -4.81 28.29 49.78
N GLU A 98 -5.70 28.29 50.77
CA GLU A 98 -6.54 29.44 51.13
C GLU A 98 -5.77 30.39 52.06
N GLU A 99 -5.37 31.57 51.56
CA GLU A 99 -4.88 32.67 52.40
C GLU A 99 -5.88 33.84 52.38
N GLU A 100 -6.26 34.32 53.57
CA GLU A 100 -7.16 35.46 53.78
C GLU A 100 -6.45 36.79 53.44
N GLN A 101 -6.79 37.42 52.31
CA GLN A 101 -6.32 38.75 51.92
C GLN A 101 -7.49 39.69 51.55
N ASP A 102 -7.22 41.00 51.49
CA ASP A 102 -8.19 42.10 51.32
C ASP A 102 -8.85 42.17 49.91
N ASP A 103 -10.19 42.18 49.90
CA ASP A 103 -11.05 41.83 48.75
C ASP A 103 -10.86 42.70 47.49
N MET A 104 -10.58 44.01 47.62
CA MET A 104 -10.53 44.91 46.45
C MET A 104 -9.18 44.93 45.74
N SER A 105 -8.07 44.76 46.47
CA SER A 105 -6.74 44.65 45.86
C SER A 105 -6.61 43.31 45.12
N ILE A 106 -7.25 42.26 45.64
CA ILE A 106 -7.31 40.94 45.02
C ILE A 106 -7.96 41.01 43.63
N ILE A 107 -9.08 41.72 43.47
CA ILE A 107 -9.83 41.72 42.19
C ILE A 107 -9.01 42.29 41.04
N LEU A 108 -8.29 43.41 41.24
CA LEU A 108 -7.47 44.02 40.19
C LEU A 108 -6.26 43.15 39.84
N GLU A 109 -5.59 42.59 40.85
CA GLU A 109 -4.45 41.69 40.65
C GLU A 109 -4.87 40.38 39.97
N MET A 110 -6.06 39.85 40.30
CA MET A 110 -6.65 38.69 39.64
C MET A 110 -6.96 38.97 38.16
N GLY A 111 -7.45 40.17 37.84
CA GLY A 111 -7.74 40.56 36.45
C GLY A 111 -6.49 40.53 35.57
N GLU A 112 -5.38 41.11 36.02
CA GLU A 112 -4.11 41.10 35.29
C GLU A 112 -3.53 39.68 35.18
N LYS A 113 -3.57 38.90 36.27
CA LYS A 113 -3.15 37.48 36.27
C LYS A 113 -3.98 36.64 35.29
N LEU A 114 -5.28 36.88 35.19
CA LEU A 114 -6.17 36.14 34.29
C LEU A 114 -5.85 36.45 32.82
N VAL A 115 -5.68 37.73 32.47
CA VAL A 115 -5.30 38.13 31.10
C VAL A 115 -3.96 37.51 30.70
N ASN A 116 -2.96 37.61 31.57
CA ASN A 116 -1.66 37.00 31.32
C ASN A 116 -1.77 35.48 31.16
N THR A 117 -2.58 34.82 31.99
CA THR A 117 -2.83 33.38 31.89
C THR A 117 -3.45 33.02 30.55
N CYS A 118 -4.46 33.76 30.08
CA CYS A 118 -5.09 33.52 28.78
C CYS A 118 -4.09 33.65 27.61
N VAL A 119 -3.25 34.69 27.63
CA VAL A 119 -2.21 34.88 26.59
C VAL A 119 -1.21 33.72 26.61
N HIS A 120 -0.77 33.29 27.79
CA HIS A 120 0.14 32.15 27.92
C HIS A 120 -0.49 30.85 27.43
N LEU A 121 -1.77 30.61 27.73
CA LEU A 121 -2.49 29.44 27.24
C LEU A 121 -2.58 29.41 25.71
N GLU A 122 -2.83 30.55 25.07
CA GLU A 122 -2.85 30.64 23.61
C GLU A 122 -1.48 30.33 22.99
N ILE A 123 -0.39 30.82 23.60
CA ILE A 123 0.98 30.52 23.16
C ILE A 123 1.28 29.03 23.30
N ILE A 124 0.93 28.43 24.45
CA ILE A 124 1.13 26.99 24.71
C ILE A 124 0.31 26.16 23.71
N PHE A 125 -0.95 26.54 23.46
CA PHE A 125 -1.81 25.89 22.48
C PHE A 125 -1.16 25.89 21.09
N LYS A 126 -0.71 27.06 20.60
CA LYS A 126 -0.02 27.19 19.31
C LYS A 126 1.20 26.29 19.25
N PHE A 127 1.99 26.24 20.32
CA PHE A 127 3.18 25.40 20.40
C PHE A 127 2.84 23.90 20.32
N ILE A 128 1.87 23.44 21.11
CA ILE A 128 1.41 22.05 21.13
C ILE A 128 0.86 21.64 19.76
N VAL A 129 -0.02 22.45 19.16
CA VAL A 129 -0.59 22.19 17.83
C VAL A 129 0.50 22.05 16.78
N ASN A 130 1.52 22.93 16.80
CA ASN A 130 2.62 22.87 15.85
C ASN A 130 3.44 21.59 15.98
N LEU A 131 3.79 21.19 17.21
CA LEU A 131 4.51 19.94 17.44
C LEU A 131 3.69 18.73 17.00
N PHE A 132 2.41 18.71 17.36
CA PHE A 132 1.50 17.63 17.00
C PHE A 132 1.37 17.49 15.47
N LEU A 133 1.12 18.59 14.77
CA LEU A 133 1.01 18.60 13.32
C LEU A 133 2.27 18.14 12.60
N ASN A 134 3.46 18.48 13.11
CA ASN A 134 4.72 18.02 12.53
C ASN A 134 4.81 16.48 12.54
N VAL A 135 4.43 15.86 13.67
CA VAL A 135 4.38 14.39 13.80
C VAL A 135 3.30 13.81 12.88
N SER A 136 2.08 14.39 12.89
CA SER A 136 0.97 13.91 12.06
C SER A 136 1.26 14.00 10.57
N ILE A 137 2.02 14.99 10.10
CA ILE A 137 2.43 15.11 8.69
C ILE A 137 3.45 14.06 8.30
N ALA A 138 4.44 13.81 9.16
CA ALA A 138 5.40 12.75 8.92
C ALA A 138 4.68 11.40 8.79
N GLN A 139 3.71 11.13 9.69
CA GLN A 139 2.89 9.94 9.65
C GLN A 139 2.00 9.88 8.40
N PHE A 140 1.28 10.96 8.08
CA PHE A 140 0.45 11.06 6.88
C PHE A 140 1.26 10.80 5.60
N ARG A 141 2.47 11.36 5.50
CA ARG A 141 3.38 11.13 4.37
C ARG A 141 3.75 9.66 4.25
N LYS A 142 4.09 9.00 5.36
CA LYS A 142 4.42 7.57 5.40
C LYS A 142 3.25 6.72 4.93
N ASP A 143 2.05 7.01 5.40
CA ASP A 143 0.83 6.28 5.04
C ASP A 143 0.48 6.49 3.55
N TYR A 144 0.60 7.72 3.07
CA TYR A 144 0.40 8.05 1.66
C TYR A 144 1.37 7.32 0.73
N LEU A 145 2.67 7.32 1.06
CA LEU A 145 3.67 6.59 0.27
C LEU A 145 3.40 5.08 0.28
N THR A 146 2.98 4.55 1.43
CA THR A 146 2.60 3.14 1.56
C THR A 146 1.39 2.80 0.69
N ALA A 147 0.37 3.65 0.66
CA ALA A 147 -0.79 3.49 -0.20
C ALA A 147 -0.40 3.47 -1.68
N ILE A 148 0.42 4.43 -2.14
CA ILE A 148 0.93 4.48 -3.51
C ILE A 148 1.71 3.21 -3.88
N ARG A 149 2.59 2.73 -2.99
CA ARG A 149 3.36 1.50 -3.24
C ARG A 149 2.43 0.30 -3.44
N ARG A 150 1.40 0.18 -2.59
CA ARG A 150 0.39 -0.88 -2.72
C ARG A 150 -0.37 -0.78 -4.05
N GLU A 151 -0.78 0.41 -4.47
CA GLU A 151 -1.45 0.61 -5.76
C GLU A 151 -0.56 0.25 -6.96
N LYS A 152 0.71 0.69 -6.96
CA LYS A 152 1.68 0.34 -7.99
C LYS A 152 1.89 -1.18 -8.06
N SER A 153 2.01 -1.84 -6.92
CA SER A 153 2.14 -3.30 -6.84
C SER A 153 0.90 -4.01 -7.39
N LYS A 154 -0.31 -3.54 -7.05
CA LYS A 154 -1.57 -4.07 -7.60
C LYS A 154 -1.64 -3.90 -9.13
N ALA A 155 -1.30 -2.71 -9.63
CA ALA A 155 -1.28 -2.43 -11.07
C ALA A 155 -0.25 -3.28 -11.81
N LEU A 156 0.94 -3.50 -11.22
CA LEU A 156 1.96 -4.38 -11.78
C LEU A 156 1.47 -5.83 -11.83
N ARG A 157 0.91 -6.34 -10.73
CA ARG A 157 0.32 -7.69 -10.68
C ARG A 157 -0.76 -7.88 -11.74
N LYS A 158 -1.65 -6.89 -11.91
CA LYS A 158 -2.67 -6.90 -12.97
C LYS A 158 -2.03 -6.99 -14.36
N LYS A 159 -1.02 -6.16 -14.66
CA LYS A 159 -0.30 -6.19 -15.94
C LYS A 159 0.41 -7.52 -16.19
N VAL A 160 0.99 -8.14 -15.16
CA VAL A 160 1.65 -9.44 -15.26
C VAL A 160 0.64 -10.55 -15.53
N MET A 161 -0.50 -10.52 -14.84
CA MET A 161 -1.61 -11.46 -15.08
C MET A 161 -2.17 -11.30 -16.50
N GLU A 162 -2.41 -10.08 -16.97
CA GLU A 162 -2.87 -9.84 -18.35
C GLU A 162 -1.86 -10.32 -19.39
N LYS A 163 -0.55 -10.11 -19.17
CA LYS A 163 0.51 -10.61 -20.06
C LYS A 163 0.59 -12.14 -20.06
N THR A 164 0.42 -12.79 -18.91
CA THR A 164 0.43 -14.25 -18.84
C THR A 164 -0.80 -14.83 -19.52
N VAL A 165 -1.99 -14.23 -19.37
CA VAL A 165 -3.21 -14.61 -20.09
C VAL A 165 -3.04 -14.41 -21.60
N LYS A 166 -2.51 -13.28 -22.06
CA LYS A 166 -2.22 -13.05 -23.49
C LYS A 166 -1.15 -14.00 -24.05
N LYS A 167 -0.14 -14.37 -23.25
CA LYS A 167 0.85 -15.37 -23.66
C LYS A 167 0.29 -16.80 -23.64
N LYS A 168 -0.80 -17.00 -22.90
CA LYS A 168 -1.69 -18.17 -22.94
C LYS A 168 -2.82 -17.98 -23.95
N GLU A 169 -2.70 -17.05 -24.90
CA GLU A 169 -3.49 -17.09 -26.14
C GLU A 169 -3.47 -18.54 -26.61
N VAL A 170 -4.68 -19.10 -26.67
CA VAL A 170 -4.98 -20.50 -26.94
C VAL A 170 -4.07 -20.92 -28.08
N LYS A 171 -3.18 -21.91 -27.86
CA LYS A 171 -2.43 -22.50 -28.96
C LYS A 171 -3.46 -22.85 -30.01
N THR A 172 -3.47 -22.11 -31.12
CA THR A 172 -4.42 -22.30 -32.21
C THR A 172 -4.27 -23.75 -32.63
N ILE A 173 -5.39 -24.48 -32.59
CA ILE A 173 -5.40 -25.90 -32.91
C ILE A 173 -5.32 -25.97 -34.42
N ASP A 174 -4.10 -26.05 -34.94
CA ASP A 174 -3.86 -26.18 -36.35
C ASP A 174 -3.94 -27.65 -36.78
N MET A 175 -3.92 -27.87 -38.09
CA MET A 175 -3.96 -29.23 -38.62
C MET A 175 -2.72 -30.05 -38.23
N ASN A 176 -1.59 -29.40 -37.95
CA ASN A 176 -0.37 -30.09 -37.49
C ASN A 176 -0.54 -30.64 -36.07
N PHE A 177 -1.22 -29.92 -35.18
CA PHE A 177 -1.56 -30.39 -33.84
C PHE A 177 -2.34 -31.71 -33.90
N LEU A 178 -3.36 -31.77 -34.76
CA LEU A 178 -4.16 -32.96 -35.01
C LEU A 178 -3.33 -34.14 -35.55
N MET A 179 -2.40 -33.87 -36.47
CA MET A 179 -1.54 -34.91 -37.06
C MET A 179 -0.51 -35.45 -36.05
N THR A 180 0.06 -34.56 -35.22
CA THR A 180 1.14 -34.89 -34.27
C THR A 180 0.67 -35.46 -32.94
N ASP A 181 -0.62 -35.35 -32.61
CA ASP A 181 -1.19 -35.90 -31.37
C ASP A 181 -0.99 -37.42 -31.29
N THR A 182 -0.26 -37.91 -30.29
CA THR A 182 -0.01 -39.34 -30.07
C THR A 182 -0.92 -39.96 -29.02
N SER A 183 -1.88 -39.19 -28.48
CA SER A 183 -2.82 -39.70 -27.48
C SER A 183 -3.74 -40.78 -28.06
N GLU A 184 -4.20 -41.68 -27.19
CA GLU A 184 -5.13 -42.74 -27.55
C GLU A 184 -6.39 -42.15 -28.19
N ASN A 185 -6.74 -42.65 -29.38
CA ASN A 185 -7.87 -42.17 -30.19
C ASN A 185 -7.89 -40.64 -30.41
N LYS A 186 -6.70 -39.99 -30.40
CA LYS A 186 -6.55 -38.53 -30.55
C LYS A 186 -7.42 -37.74 -29.58
N ILE A 187 -7.60 -38.23 -28.34
CA ILE A 187 -8.48 -37.60 -27.34
C ILE A 187 -8.07 -36.15 -27.03
N VAL A 188 -6.77 -35.84 -27.05
CA VAL A 188 -6.27 -34.48 -26.83
C VAL A 188 -6.70 -33.54 -27.96
N SER A 189 -6.62 -33.99 -29.22
CA SER A 189 -7.13 -33.25 -30.38
C SER A 189 -8.65 -33.07 -30.33
N HIS A 190 -9.39 -34.10 -29.94
CA HIS A 190 -10.84 -34.03 -29.77
C HIS A 190 -11.23 -32.98 -28.73
N LEU A 191 -10.68 -33.05 -27.51
CA LEU A 191 -10.96 -32.10 -26.43
C LEU A 191 -10.55 -30.68 -26.81
N GLY A 192 -9.42 -30.54 -27.51
CA GLY A 192 -8.99 -29.26 -28.06
C GLY A 192 -10.02 -28.67 -29.03
N LEU A 193 -10.41 -29.43 -30.06
CA LEU A 193 -11.41 -28.98 -31.03
C LEU A 193 -12.76 -28.66 -30.37
N LYS A 194 -13.20 -29.48 -29.41
CA LYS A 194 -14.42 -29.28 -28.64
C LYS A 194 -14.35 -27.97 -27.83
N SER A 195 -13.26 -27.76 -27.09
CA SER A 195 -13.02 -26.50 -26.37
C SER A 195 -13.02 -25.30 -27.31
N MET A 196 -12.43 -25.42 -28.50
CA MET A 196 -12.38 -24.33 -29.48
C MET A 196 -13.77 -24.01 -30.04
N SER A 197 -14.60 -25.03 -30.29
CA SER A 197 -15.98 -24.86 -30.74
C SER A 197 -16.89 -24.20 -29.70
N LEU A 198 -16.63 -24.42 -28.41
CA LEU A 198 -17.38 -23.79 -27.31
C LEU A 198 -16.98 -22.33 -27.08
N GLN A 199 -15.71 -21.98 -27.36
CA GLN A 199 -15.19 -20.62 -27.16
C GLN A 199 -15.48 -19.68 -28.33
N ASN A 200 -15.61 -20.22 -29.55
CA ASN A 200 -15.79 -19.43 -30.76
C ASN A 200 -16.76 -20.14 -31.72
N GLU A 201 -17.95 -19.57 -31.93
CA GLU A 201 -18.95 -20.08 -32.88
C GLU A 201 -18.40 -20.21 -34.31
N LYS A 202 -17.37 -19.42 -34.65
CA LYS A 202 -16.71 -19.40 -35.96
C LYS A 202 -15.33 -20.05 -35.93
N PHE A 203 -15.06 -20.98 -34.99
CA PHE A 203 -13.77 -21.70 -34.88
C PHE A 203 -13.33 -22.36 -36.19
N TYR A 204 -14.29 -22.79 -37.01
CA TYR A 204 -14.05 -23.41 -38.31
C TYR A 204 -13.30 -22.49 -39.29
N LEU A 205 -13.24 -21.18 -39.06
CA LEU A 205 -12.49 -20.25 -39.90
C LEU A 205 -10.99 -20.53 -39.91
N GLU A 206 -10.43 -21.11 -38.84
CA GLU A 206 -9.00 -21.43 -38.70
C GLU A 206 -8.55 -22.60 -39.59
N PHE A 207 -9.48 -23.43 -40.08
CA PHE A 207 -9.20 -24.60 -40.91
C PHE A 207 -9.46 -24.32 -42.38
N THR A 208 -8.76 -24.98 -43.31
CA THR A 208 -9.21 -24.97 -44.70
C THR A 208 -10.45 -25.86 -44.87
N LYS A 209 -11.19 -25.67 -45.97
CA LYS A 209 -12.37 -26.52 -46.27
C LYS A 209 -12.01 -28.01 -46.36
N LYS A 210 -10.80 -28.31 -46.87
CA LYS A 210 -10.26 -29.67 -46.98
C LYS A 210 -9.98 -30.26 -45.59
N ASP A 211 -9.43 -29.45 -44.69
CA ASP A 211 -9.16 -29.87 -43.30
C ASP A 211 -10.46 -30.20 -42.57
N LEU A 212 -11.47 -29.33 -42.66
CA LEU A 212 -12.79 -29.58 -42.04
C LEU A 212 -13.41 -30.89 -42.53
N ILE A 213 -13.36 -31.15 -43.84
CA ILE A 213 -13.87 -32.40 -44.39
C ILE A 213 -13.05 -33.60 -43.93
N LYS A 214 -11.73 -33.47 -43.81
CA LYS A 214 -10.87 -34.54 -43.26
C LYS A 214 -11.21 -34.83 -41.79
N ILE A 215 -11.43 -33.78 -40.98
CA ILE A 215 -11.86 -33.90 -39.59
C ILE A 215 -13.24 -34.56 -39.49
N LEU A 216 -14.23 -34.11 -40.28
CA LEU A 216 -15.57 -34.70 -40.30
C LEU A 216 -15.56 -36.18 -40.70
N LYS A 217 -14.71 -36.58 -41.65
CA LYS A 217 -14.51 -38.00 -41.98
C LYS A 217 -14.01 -38.81 -40.79
N ALA A 218 -13.17 -38.22 -39.94
CA ALA A 218 -12.72 -38.85 -38.70
C ALA A 218 -13.86 -39.04 -37.67
N TYR A 219 -14.96 -38.31 -37.81
CA TYR A 219 -16.21 -38.51 -37.05
C TYR A 219 -17.27 -39.32 -37.82
N GLY A 220 -16.88 -40.01 -38.90
CA GLY A 220 -17.79 -40.85 -39.68
C GLY A 220 -18.76 -40.08 -40.60
N VAL A 221 -18.55 -38.78 -40.78
CA VAL A 221 -19.41 -37.93 -41.60
C VAL A 221 -18.76 -37.69 -42.97
N ASN A 222 -19.41 -38.18 -44.02
CA ASN A 222 -18.98 -37.98 -45.40
C ASN A 222 -19.76 -36.85 -46.05
N LEU A 223 -19.16 -35.65 -46.14
CA LEU A 223 -19.75 -34.50 -46.82
C LEU A 223 -19.01 -34.13 -48.10
N SER A 224 -19.75 -33.56 -49.04
CA SER A 224 -19.22 -33.06 -50.31
C SER A 224 -18.50 -31.72 -50.16
N MET A 225 -17.47 -31.49 -50.98
CA MET A 225 -16.79 -30.21 -51.13
C MET A 225 -17.71 -29.08 -51.63
N SER A 226 -18.96 -29.34 -52.03
CA SER A 226 -19.92 -28.30 -52.43
C SER A 226 -20.50 -27.52 -51.25
N LYS A 227 -20.54 -28.11 -50.05
CA LYS A 227 -21.12 -27.49 -48.84
C LYS A 227 -20.37 -26.24 -48.40
N ASN A 228 -21.03 -25.21 -47.89
CA ASN A 228 -20.32 -23.99 -47.46
C ASN A 228 -19.52 -24.26 -46.16
N LYS A 229 -18.52 -23.41 -45.88
CA LYS A 229 -17.63 -23.57 -44.71
C LYS A 229 -18.37 -23.48 -43.36
N PRO A 230 -19.35 -22.57 -43.18
CA PRO A 230 -20.16 -22.50 -41.96
C PRO A 230 -20.96 -23.77 -41.67
N GLU A 231 -21.62 -24.37 -42.68
CA GLU A 231 -22.36 -25.63 -42.54
C GLU A 231 -21.42 -26.76 -42.09
N LEU A 232 -20.23 -26.87 -42.68
CA LEU A 232 -19.22 -27.85 -42.26
C LEU A 232 -18.80 -27.64 -40.79
N GLY A 233 -18.64 -26.39 -40.37
CA GLY A 233 -18.30 -26.03 -39.00
C GLY A 233 -19.39 -26.39 -38.00
N GLN A 234 -20.66 -26.14 -38.34
CA GLN A 234 -21.81 -26.46 -37.49
C GLN A 234 -21.96 -27.98 -37.32
N VAL A 235 -21.91 -28.75 -38.41
CA VAL A 235 -21.98 -30.22 -38.35
C VAL A 235 -20.82 -30.78 -37.53
N LEU A 236 -19.62 -30.18 -37.64
CA LEU A 236 -18.47 -30.60 -36.84
C LEU A 236 -18.70 -30.32 -35.35
N ALA A 237 -19.25 -29.16 -34.98
CA ALA A 237 -19.56 -28.82 -33.59
C ALA A 237 -20.58 -29.78 -32.96
N GLU A 238 -21.62 -30.16 -33.71
CA GLU A 238 -22.59 -31.18 -33.28
C GLU A 238 -21.90 -32.52 -33.01
N LYS A 239 -21.06 -33.01 -33.93
CA LYS A 239 -20.33 -34.27 -33.76
C LYS A 239 -19.30 -34.23 -32.63
N LEU A 240 -18.66 -33.09 -32.39
CA LEU A 240 -17.76 -32.91 -31.25
C LEU A 240 -18.50 -33.03 -29.90
N ASN A 241 -19.78 -32.69 -29.86
CA ASN A 241 -20.59 -32.82 -28.66
C ASN A 241 -21.10 -34.25 -28.45
N GLU A 242 -21.41 -34.97 -29.52
CA GLU A 242 -21.89 -36.37 -29.48
C GLU A 242 -20.82 -37.37 -29.05
N HIS A 243 -19.55 -37.15 -29.39
CA HIS A 243 -18.46 -38.08 -29.12
C HIS A 243 -17.57 -37.64 -27.94
N SER A 244 -16.91 -38.60 -27.29
CA SER A 244 -15.91 -38.39 -26.23
C SER A 244 -14.46 -38.44 -26.74
N ALA A 245 -14.23 -39.00 -27.93
CA ALA A 245 -12.95 -39.10 -28.62
C ALA A 245 -13.19 -39.13 -30.15
N MET A 246 -12.13 -39.19 -30.95
CA MET A 246 -12.23 -39.20 -32.41
C MET A 246 -12.37 -40.64 -32.95
N PRO A 247 -13.54 -41.08 -33.45
CA PRO A 247 -13.80 -42.49 -33.74
C PRO A 247 -12.88 -43.09 -34.81
N ASN A 248 -12.67 -42.39 -35.93
CA ASN A 248 -11.90 -42.86 -37.07
C ASN A 248 -10.56 -42.12 -37.19
N TYR A 249 -9.80 -42.06 -36.09
CA TYR A 249 -8.54 -41.29 -35.98
C TYR A 249 -7.43 -41.77 -36.94
N CYS A 250 -7.51 -42.99 -37.47
CA CYS A 250 -6.54 -43.55 -38.41
C CYS A 250 -6.41 -42.73 -39.71
N ILE A 251 -7.40 -41.91 -40.05
CA ILE A 251 -7.37 -40.98 -41.21
C ILE A 251 -6.21 -39.97 -41.13
N PHE A 252 -5.64 -39.77 -39.94
CA PHE A 252 -4.49 -38.87 -39.72
C PHE A 252 -3.14 -39.58 -39.68
N LYS A 253 -3.10 -40.92 -39.75
CA LYS A 253 -1.84 -41.65 -39.89
C LYS A 253 -1.51 -41.72 -41.38
N ASP A 254 -0.34 -41.22 -41.76
CA ASP A 254 0.16 -41.42 -43.12
C ASP A 254 0.25 -42.93 -43.38
N SER A 255 -0.29 -43.37 -44.52
CA SER A 255 -0.50 -44.78 -44.89
C SER A 255 0.78 -45.63 -45.00
N SER A 256 1.93 -45.13 -44.55
CA SER A 256 3.21 -45.81 -44.61
C SER A 256 3.45 -46.80 -43.47
N ILE A 257 2.65 -46.78 -42.39
CA ILE A 257 2.86 -47.68 -41.24
C ILE A 257 1.51 -48.06 -40.60
N CYS A 258 0.83 -49.07 -41.13
CA CYS A 258 -0.17 -49.84 -40.38
C CYS A 258 -0.09 -51.31 -40.81
N THR A 259 0.63 -52.11 -40.03
CA THR A 259 0.42 -53.56 -40.00
C THR A 259 -0.93 -53.82 -39.35
N GLU A 260 -1.86 -54.35 -40.13
CA GLU A 260 -3.19 -54.76 -39.67
C GLU A 260 -3.05 -55.74 -38.50
N LYS A 261 -3.49 -55.32 -37.32
CA LYS A 261 -4.08 -56.23 -36.36
C LYS A 261 -5.58 -56.03 -36.47
N GLU A 262 -6.22 -56.96 -37.18
CA GLU A 262 -7.67 -57.09 -37.19
C GLU A 262 -8.18 -57.23 -35.76
N ILE A 263 -8.92 -56.23 -35.30
CA ILE A 263 -9.73 -56.33 -34.08
C ILE A 263 -11.11 -56.78 -34.57
N HIS A 264 -11.43 -58.03 -34.29
CA HIS A 264 -12.74 -58.63 -34.49
C HIS A 264 -13.76 -57.92 -33.58
N PRO A 265 -14.93 -57.49 -34.08
CA PRO A 265 -15.96 -56.89 -33.27
C PRO A 265 -16.91 -58.00 -32.78
N ASP A 266 -16.67 -58.55 -31.60
CA ASP A 266 -17.69 -59.27 -30.81
C ASP A 266 -17.13 -59.56 -29.41
N THR A 267 -17.19 -58.56 -28.53
CA THR A 267 -17.16 -58.80 -27.08
C THR A 267 -18.00 -57.71 -26.42
N ILE A 268 -19.27 -58.01 -26.20
CA ILE A 268 -20.14 -57.28 -25.31
C ILE A 268 -19.62 -57.56 -23.89
N VAL A 269 -18.99 -56.56 -23.28
CA VAL A 269 -18.64 -56.58 -21.86
C VAL A 269 -19.81 -55.98 -21.11
N GLU A 270 -20.59 -56.82 -20.44
CA GLU A 270 -21.60 -56.41 -19.45
C GLU A 270 -20.90 -55.69 -18.29
N ILE A 271 -21.36 -54.47 -18.01
CA ILE A 271 -20.97 -53.68 -16.83
C ILE A 271 -21.98 -54.04 -15.73
N PRO A 272 -21.53 -54.49 -14.54
CA PRO A 272 -22.46 -54.77 -13.44
C PRO A 272 -22.98 -53.45 -12.85
N GLU A 273 -24.30 -53.32 -12.83
CA GLU A 273 -25.01 -52.24 -12.15
C GLU A 273 -24.71 -52.29 -10.65
N THR A 274 -24.11 -51.23 -10.13
CA THR A 274 -23.93 -51.02 -8.70
C THR A 274 -24.94 -49.97 -8.24
N GLU A 275 -25.94 -50.43 -7.48
CA GLU A 275 -26.93 -49.60 -6.82
C GLU A 275 -26.26 -48.66 -5.80
N ILE A 276 -26.34 -47.35 -6.03
CA ILE A 276 -26.00 -46.33 -5.04
C ILE A 276 -27.30 -45.73 -4.50
N SER A 277 -27.63 -46.13 -3.27
CA SER A 277 -28.68 -45.57 -2.44
C SER A 277 -28.36 -44.11 -2.06
N VAL A 278 -29.24 -43.18 -2.44
CA VAL A 278 -29.23 -41.79 -1.99
C VAL A 278 -30.29 -41.59 -0.90
N PRO A 279 -29.95 -41.04 0.29
CA PRO A 279 -30.94 -40.68 1.28
C PRO A 279 -31.58 -39.32 0.98
N SER A 280 -32.91 -39.34 1.04
CA SER A 280 -33.83 -38.22 0.89
C SER A 280 -33.70 -37.23 2.05
N ALA A 281 -33.55 -35.94 1.74
CA ALA A 281 -33.68 -34.85 2.72
C ALA A 281 -34.77 -33.88 2.26
N THR A 282 -35.79 -33.78 3.09
CA THR A 282 -37.03 -33.03 2.96
C THR A 282 -36.81 -31.51 2.90
N VAL A 283 -37.49 -30.89 1.94
CA VAL A 283 -37.66 -29.45 1.74
C VAL A 283 -38.62 -28.91 2.81
N ALA A 284 -38.19 -27.88 3.55
CA ALA A 284 -39.07 -27.02 4.33
C ALA A 284 -39.11 -25.64 3.67
N VAL A 285 -40.30 -25.31 3.17
CA VAL A 285 -40.67 -24.02 2.57
C VAL A 285 -40.90 -23.02 3.70
N SER A 286 -40.37 -21.81 3.58
CA SER A 286 -40.88 -20.67 4.33
C SER A 286 -40.76 -19.40 3.49
N ASP A 287 -41.95 -18.95 3.09
CA ASP A 287 -42.27 -17.67 2.49
C ASP A 287 -41.84 -16.50 3.38
N LYS A 288 -41.28 -15.47 2.76
CA LYS A 288 -41.60 -14.07 3.10
C LYS A 288 -41.26 -13.14 1.95
N SER A 289 -42.32 -12.52 1.46
CA SER A 289 -42.42 -11.55 0.40
C SER A 289 -42.04 -10.12 0.82
N MET A 290 -41.65 -9.33 -0.18
CA MET A 290 -41.87 -7.88 -0.38
C MET A 290 -41.34 -6.89 0.68
N THR A 291 -40.42 -6.00 0.27
CA THR A 291 -40.80 -4.73 -0.37
C THR A 291 -39.60 -4.08 -1.05
N GLN A 292 -39.86 -3.52 -2.23
CA GLN A 292 -38.96 -2.82 -3.12
C GLN A 292 -39.50 -1.39 -3.21
N SER A 293 -38.67 -0.40 -2.92
CA SER A 293 -38.97 1.00 -3.22
C SER A 293 -37.71 1.69 -3.72
N GLN A 294 -37.81 2.14 -4.96
CA GLN A 294 -36.92 3.06 -5.67
C GLN A 294 -36.89 4.41 -4.96
N GLU A 295 -35.76 5.12 -5.07
CA GLU A 295 -35.79 6.55 -5.41
C GLU A 295 -34.49 6.94 -6.10
N ASP A 296 -34.65 7.26 -7.39
CA ASP A 296 -33.68 7.93 -8.24
C ASP A 296 -33.70 9.43 -7.93
N ALA A 297 -32.53 10.06 -7.82
CA ALA A 297 -32.40 11.50 -7.97
C ALA A 297 -31.16 11.82 -8.81
N GLN A 298 -31.40 12.01 -10.11
CA GLN A 298 -30.55 12.73 -11.04
C GLN A 298 -30.36 14.17 -10.55
N ILE A 299 -29.10 14.63 -10.45
CA ILE A 299 -28.80 16.06 -10.44
C ILE A 299 -28.33 16.42 -11.85
N HIS A 300 -29.22 17.16 -12.52
CA HIS A 300 -29.01 17.71 -13.84
C HIS A 300 -28.12 18.95 -13.78
N VAL A 301 -27.30 19.06 -14.82
CA VAL A 301 -26.46 20.19 -15.20
C VAL A 301 -27.26 21.48 -15.29
N HIS A 302 -26.76 22.57 -14.68
CA HIS A 302 -27.02 23.93 -15.14
C HIS A 302 -25.69 24.64 -15.43
N GLN A 303 -25.43 24.83 -16.71
CA GLN A 303 -24.67 25.95 -17.23
C GLN A 303 -25.63 27.15 -17.26
N ASP A 304 -25.19 28.31 -16.79
CA ASP A 304 -25.59 29.58 -17.39
C ASP A 304 -24.47 30.61 -17.22
N ASN A 305 -23.99 31.06 -18.37
CA ASN A 305 -23.22 32.27 -18.57
C ASN A 305 -24.21 33.42 -18.72
N THR A 306 -24.02 34.53 -18.00
CA THR A 306 -24.34 35.86 -18.53
C THR A 306 -23.35 36.87 -18.02
N ALA A 307 -22.81 37.63 -18.96
CA ALA A 307 -21.85 38.69 -18.78
C ALA A 307 -22.52 40.03 -18.41
N GLU A 308 -21.62 40.96 -18.04
CA GLU A 308 -21.64 42.38 -18.40
C GLU A 308 -22.26 43.43 -17.47
N THR A 309 -21.40 44.38 -17.09
CA THR A 309 -21.59 45.84 -17.25
C THR A 309 -21.66 46.71 -15.96
N THR A 310 -20.46 47.21 -15.59
CA THR A 310 -20.08 48.65 -15.63
C THR A 310 -20.41 49.63 -14.46
N ARG A 311 -19.30 50.22 -13.94
CA ARG A 311 -19.07 51.57 -13.33
C ARG A 311 -19.73 51.95 -11.99
N HIS A 312 -18.92 52.25 -10.97
CA HIS A 312 -18.51 53.64 -10.64
C HIS A 312 -17.51 53.74 -9.46
N LEU A 313 -16.37 54.39 -9.70
CA LEU A 313 -15.54 55.16 -8.75
C LEU A 313 -16.13 56.61 -8.67
N PRO A 314 -15.85 57.47 -7.66
CA PRO A 314 -14.48 57.82 -7.21
C PRO A 314 -14.31 58.30 -5.73
N SER A 315 -13.13 58.89 -5.46
CA SER A 315 -12.66 59.76 -4.35
C SER A 315 -11.91 59.05 -3.20
N GLN A 316 -10.57 59.10 -3.14
CA GLN A 316 -9.64 60.19 -2.75
C GLN A 316 -9.69 60.57 -1.25
N SER A 317 -8.65 60.22 -0.50
CA SER A 317 -7.97 61.16 0.43
C SER A 317 -6.56 60.67 0.75
N ALA A 318 -5.60 61.57 0.61
CA ALA A 318 -4.20 61.41 0.96
C ALA A 318 -3.98 61.78 2.44
N VAL A 319 -3.08 61.08 3.14
CA VAL A 319 -2.35 61.60 4.31
C VAL A 319 -0.93 61.05 4.31
N THR A 320 -0.01 61.97 4.55
CA THR A 320 1.46 61.94 4.57
C THR A 320 2.11 61.08 5.67
N GLU A 321 3.29 60.55 5.31
CA GLU A 321 4.54 60.18 6.05
C GLU A 321 4.72 60.62 7.53
N PRO A 322 5.62 59.98 8.34
CA PRO A 322 7.04 59.77 7.97
C PRO A 322 7.81 58.55 8.52
N ASP A 323 9.02 58.44 7.95
CA ASP A 323 10.21 57.65 8.28
C ASP A 323 10.43 57.25 9.75
N SER A 324 10.89 56.01 9.94
CA SER A 324 11.78 55.66 11.06
C SER A 324 12.64 54.43 10.72
N ALA A 325 13.92 54.68 10.53
CA ALA A 325 14.98 53.68 10.47
C ALA A 325 15.12 52.95 11.82
N SER A 326 15.29 51.63 11.79
CA SER A 326 15.86 50.91 12.93
C SER A 326 16.84 49.82 12.48
N VAL A 327 17.93 49.79 13.23
CA VAL A 327 19.20 49.10 13.02
C VAL A 327 19.05 47.63 13.44
N PHE A 328 19.41 46.69 12.56
CA PHE A 328 19.56 45.29 12.92
C PHE A 328 20.97 45.04 13.49
N VAL A 329 21.02 44.68 14.78
CA VAL A 329 22.21 44.17 15.47
C VAL A 329 22.22 42.65 15.31
N THR A 330 23.21 42.14 14.59
CA THR A 330 23.57 40.71 14.54
C THR A 330 24.41 40.36 15.77
N THR A 331 23.99 39.35 16.54
CA THR A 331 24.83 38.71 17.56
C THR A 331 24.99 37.23 17.24
N ASP A 332 26.24 36.86 16.94
CA ASP A 332 26.74 35.49 16.86
C ASP A 332 26.75 34.84 18.25
N CYS A 333 26.39 33.56 18.34
CA CYS A 333 26.64 32.74 19.52
C CYS A 333 27.19 31.36 19.13
N THR A 334 28.51 31.26 19.22
CA THR A 334 29.31 30.04 19.26
C THR A 334 29.02 29.25 20.55
N PRO A 335 28.83 27.91 20.52
CA PRO A 335 28.86 27.12 21.75
C PRO A 335 30.27 26.60 22.04
N GLN A 336 30.80 27.01 23.20
CA GLN A 336 31.97 26.41 23.85
C GLN A 336 31.65 25.00 24.35
N ALA A 337 32.54 24.07 24.03
CA ALA A 337 32.57 22.72 24.57
C ALA A 337 32.89 22.74 26.08
N SER A 338 32.10 22.02 26.87
CA SER A 338 32.46 21.64 28.23
C SER A 338 32.47 20.11 28.36
N SER A 339 33.49 19.66 29.07
CA SER A 339 34.02 18.31 29.06
C SER A 339 33.56 17.56 30.31
N LEU A 340 32.91 16.41 30.14
CA LEU A 340 32.61 15.50 31.24
C LEU A 340 33.23 14.12 30.96
N LYS A 341 34.28 13.83 31.72
CA LYS A 341 34.92 12.52 31.85
C LYS A 341 33.89 11.50 32.36
N ARG A 342 33.66 10.42 31.62
CA ARG A 342 33.00 9.22 32.15
C ARG A 342 33.86 7.96 31.94
N LYS A 343 33.78 7.13 32.97
CA LYS A 343 34.69 6.05 33.36
C LYS A 343 34.55 4.84 32.44
N GLY A 344 35.69 4.20 32.19
CA GLY A 344 35.83 3.06 31.30
C GLY A 344 35.06 1.81 31.74
N TYR A 345 34.52 1.11 30.75
CA TYR A 345 33.92 -0.21 30.88
C TYR A 345 34.85 -1.23 30.21
N LYS A 346 35.40 -2.17 30.99
CA LYS A 346 36.23 -3.28 30.50
C LYS A 346 35.32 -4.31 29.81
N LYS A 347 35.50 -4.52 28.50
CA LYS A 347 34.85 -5.60 27.75
C LYS A 347 35.80 -6.80 27.67
N THR A 348 35.34 -7.94 28.18
CA THR A 348 36.04 -9.23 28.18
C THR A 348 36.14 -9.81 26.77
N THR A 349 37.35 -10.15 26.37
CA THR A 349 37.73 -10.75 25.08
C THR A 349 37.31 -12.22 25.01
N ARG A 350 36.41 -12.58 24.09
CA ARG A 350 36.17 -13.98 23.70
C ARG A 350 37.01 -14.30 22.48
N GLN A 351 38.05 -15.10 22.70
CA GLN A 351 38.96 -15.62 21.68
C GLN A 351 38.19 -16.44 20.64
N GLN A 352 38.43 -16.15 19.35
CA GLN A 352 38.15 -17.08 18.25
C GLN A 352 39.47 -17.61 17.70
N THR A 353 39.60 -18.93 17.76
CA THR A 353 40.69 -19.71 17.20
C THR A 353 40.39 -20.17 15.78
N SER A 354 41.47 -20.58 15.12
CA SER A 354 41.61 -21.45 13.94
C SER A 354 41.47 -20.84 12.54
N LYS A 355 42.66 -20.49 12.05
CA LYS A 355 43.18 -20.63 10.68
C LYS A 355 42.75 -21.94 10.00
N THR A 356 42.40 -21.87 8.71
CA THR A 356 42.90 -22.84 7.71
C THR A 356 42.98 -22.24 6.31
N LYS A 357 44.16 -22.42 5.70
CA LYS A 357 44.56 -22.07 4.33
C LYS A 357 44.10 -23.15 3.34
N GLY A 358 43.76 -22.77 2.11
CA GLY A 358 43.73 -23.66 0.93
C GLY A 358 43.45 -22.88 -0.36
N ARG A 359 44.49 -22.43 -1.07
CA ARG A 359 45.04 -23.02 -2.32
C ARG A 359 44.15 -22.93 -3.57
N GLN A 360 44.51 -21.94 -4.42
CA GLN A 360 44.74 -22.00 -5.87
C GLN A 360 44.03 -23.07 -6.72
N GLY A 361 43.35 -22.65 -7.79
CA GLY A 361 43.05 -23.54 -8.93
C GLY A 361 42.15 -23.01 -10.05
N LYS A 362 42.79 -22.56 -11.14
CA LYS A 362 42.44 -22.75 -12.57
C LYS A 362 41.10 -22.25 -13.17
N ARG A 363 41.29 -21.27 -14.08
CA ARG A 363 40.68 -21.09 -15.42
C ARG A 363 39.67 -22.14 -15.89
N GLY A 364 38.47 -21.67 -16.24
CA GLY A 364 37.51 -22.40 -17.08
C GLY A 364 36.45 -21.46 -17.68
N ARG A 365 36.58 -21.15 -18.98
CA ARG A 365 35.55 -20.50 -19.80
C ARG A 365 34.34 -21.42 -19.87
N GLY A 366 33.17 -20.93 -19.46
CA GLY A 366 31.90 -21.65 -19.58
C GLY A 366 30.72 -20.69 -19.48
N ARG A 367 30.26 -20.20 -20.65
CA ARG A 367 29.06 -19.39 -20.82
C ARG A 367 27.85 -20.28 -20.49
N LYS A 368 27.39 -20.25 -19.23
CA LYS A 368 26.16 -20.95 -18.81
C LYS A 368 24.99 -19.99 -18.67
N LEU A 369 23.92 -20.42 -19.31
CA LEU A 369 22.58 -19.86 -19.38
C LEU A 369 22.07 -19.53 -17.97
N LYS A 370 21.59 -18.30 -17.80
CA LYS A 370 21.03 -17.76 -16.55
C LYS A 370 19.71 -18.48 -16.25
N GLN A 371 19.77 -19.45 -15.35
CA GLN A 371 18.62 -20.09 -14.73
C GLN A 371 17.91 -19.02 -13.88
N THR A 372 16.67 -18.71 -14.24
CA THR A 372 15.78 -17.82 -13.51
C THR A 372 15.25 -18.58 -12.30
N THR A 373 15.73 -18.21 -11.12
CA THR A 373 15.14 -18.61 -9.84
C THR A 373 13.78 -17.91 -9.63
N PRO A 374 12.85 -18.51 -8.86
CA PRO A 374 11.52 -17.98 -8.68
C PRO A 374 11.56 -16.69 -7.86
N LEU A 375 10.70 -15.75 -8.24
CA LEU A 375 10.44 -14.49 -7.54
C LEU A 375 10.15 -14.75 -6.05
N SER A 376 11.17 -14.59 -5.22
CA SER A 376 11.02 -14.40 -3.78
C SER A 376 10.64 -12.93 -3.59
N ASP A 377 9.49 -12.69 -2.95
CA ASP A 377 8.91 -11.39 -2.58
C ASP A 377 9.71 -10.74 -1.44
N SER A 378 11.03 -10.74 -1.57
CA SER A 378 11.96 -9.98 -0.73
C SER A 378 11.89 -8.55 -1.22
N SER A 379 11.32 -7.68 -0.40
CA SER A 379 11.41 -6.24 -0.57
C SER A 379 12.87 -5.83 -0.36
N ASP A 380 13.73 -6.10 -1.35
CA ASP A 380 15.13 -5.74 -1.31
C ASP A 380 15.19 -4.22 -1.12
N GLU A 381 15.75 -3.78 0.01
CA GLU A 381 15.92 -2.36 0.28
C GLU A 381 17.02 -1.84 -0.67
N ASN A 382 16.61 -1.16 -1.74
CA ASN A 382 17.52 -0.56 -2.71
C ASN A 382 18.01 0.80 -2.20
N CYS A 383 19.29 1.10 -2.43
CA CYS A 383 19.87 2.40 -2.10
C CYS A 383 19.14 3.53 -2.82
N GLY A 384 18.78 4.59 -2.09
CA GLY A 384 18.04 5.73 -2.63
C GLY A 384 18.77 6.56 -3.71
N ILE A 385 20.08 6.39 -3.88
CA ILE A 385 20.90 7.08 -4.90
C ILE A 385 21.18 6.18 -6.09
N CYS A 386 21.81 5.03 -5.89
CA CYS A 386 22.27 4.19 -7.00
C CYS A 386 21.27 3.07 -7.39
N GLY A 387 20.21 2.86 -6.61
CA GLY A 387 19.18 1.86 -6.88
C GLY A 387 19.64 0.41 -6.80
N LYS A 388 20.88 0.14 -6.36
CA LYS A 388 21.39 -1.23 -6.16
C LYS A 388 20.86 -1.80 -4.83
N PRO A 389 20.54 -3.11 -4.77
CA PRO A 389 20.06 -3.77 -3.56
C PRO A 389 21.18 -3.94 -2.52
N GLU A 390 20.79 -4.15 -1.26
CA GLU A 390 21.69 -4.49 -0.15
C GLU A 390 22.58 -5.69 -0.46
N LYS A 391 23.89 -5.50 -0.26
CA LYS A 391 24.86 -6.59 -0.20
C LYS A 391 25.44 -6.63 1.21
N SER A 392 25.61 -7.85 1.73
CA SER A 392 26.07 -8.13 3.10
C SER A 392 27.46 -7.58 3.47
N GLU A 393 28.19 -7.00 2.53
CA GLU A 393 29.57 -6.50 2.72
C GLU A 393 29.67 -4.96 2.58
N GLU A 394 28.58 -4.27 2.28
CA GLU A 394 28.58 -2.81 2.08
C GLU A 394 28.02 -2.12 3.33
N ASP A 395 28.52 -0.92 3.66
CA ASP A 395 28.03 -0.10 4.77
C ASP A 395 26.80 0.73 4.35
N TRP A 396 25.78 0.78 5.21
CA TRP A 396 24.49 1.42 4.92
C TRP A 396 24.02 2.35 6.04
N ILE A 397 23.44 3.48 5.66
CA ILE A 397 22.87 4.47 6.59
C ILE A 397 21.45 4.84 6.17
N CYS A 398 20.56 4.98 7.16
CA CYS A 398 19.17 5.38 6.95
C CYS A 398 19.02 6.88 7.25
N CYS A 399 18.35 7.62 6.37
CA CYS A 399 18.03 9.03 6.60
C CYS A 399 16.87 9.17 7.60
N ASP A 400 17.07 9.94 8.68
CA ASP A 400 16.05 10.14 9.72
C ASP A 400 14.81 10.91 9.23
N ILE A 401 14.96 11.70 8.15
CA ILE A 401 13.85 12.49 7.60
C ILE A 401 12.97 11.68 6.65
N CYS A 402 13.57 10.89 5.75
CA CYS A 402 12.82 10.20 4.69
C CYS A 402 12.76 8.67 4.85
N CYS A 403 13.46 8.12 5.84
CA CYS A 403 13.57 6.68 6.13
C CYS A 403 13.99 5.86 4.90
N ILE A 404 14.86 6.43 4.05
CA ILE A 404 15.46 5.74 2.90
C ILE A 404 16.88 5.35 3.29
N TRP A 405 17.27 4.12 2.93
CA TRP A 405 18.60 3.58 3.11
C TRP A 405 19.52 3.95 1.95
N TYR A 406 20.77 4.26 2.27
CA TYR A 406 21.80 4.66 1.32
C TYR A 406 23.11 3.92 1.61
N HIS A 407 23.84 3.54 0.55
CA HIS A 407 25.23 3.12 0.72
C HIS A 407 26.06 4.30 1.23
N ARG A 408 26.99 4.02 2.16
CA ARG A 408 28.00 4.97 2.66
C ARG A 408 28.67 5.77 1.54
N ASP A 409 29.16 5.08 0.51
CA ASP A 409 29.84 5.68 -0.65
C ASP A 409 28.90 6.59 -1.47
N CYS A 410 27.62 6.23 -1.56
CA CYS A 410 26.67 6.99 -2.37
C CYS A 410 26.35 8.37 -1.76
N VAL A 411 26.51 8.53 -0.45
CA VAL A 411 26.24 9.78 0.27
C VAL A 411 27.52 10.56 0.63
N GLY A 412 28.67 10.13 0.09
CA GLY A 412 29.95 10.83 0.29
C GLY A 412 30.52 10.69 1.70
N LEU A 413 30.13 9.66 2.46
CA LEU A 413 30.67 9.36 3.79
C LEU A 413 31.90 8.45 3.69
N GLU A 414 32.83 8.75 2.79
CA GLU A 414 34.03 7.92 2.57
C GLU A 414 34.97 7.95 3.80
N ASP A 415 35.05 9.09 4.48
CA ASP A 415 35.88 9.28 5.66
C ASP A 415 35.31 8.53 6.88
N GLU A 416 36.16 7.75 7.56
CA GLU A 416 35.79 6.92 8.71
C GLU A 416 35.29 7.76 9.90
N THR A 417 35.81 8.97 10.07
CA THR A 417 35.38 9.89 11.13
C THR A 417 33.96 10.39 10.88
N SER A 418 33.68 10.76 9.63
CA SER A 418 32.35 11.21 9.19
C SER A 418 31.33 10.08 9.31
N TRP A 419 31.71 8.86 8.92
CA TRP A 419 30.89 7.66 9.08
C TRP A 419 30.57 7.37 10.55
N LEU A 420 31.57 7.32 11.43
CA LEU A 420 31.37 7.07 12.87
C LEU A 420 30.50 8.15 13.53
N THR A 421 30.59 9.39 13.05
CA THR A 421 29.76 10.49 13.55
C THR A 421 28.30 10.30 13.16
N CYS A 422 28.02 9.94 11.90
CA CYS A 422 26.65 9.79 11.40
C CYS A 422 26.00 8.44 11.71
N SER A 423 26.78 7.37 11.91
CA SER A 423 26.27 6.03 12.23
C SER A 423 26.07 5.79 13.73
N ASN A 424 26.43 6.76 14.57
CA ASN A 424 26.14 6.72 15.99
C ASN A 424 24.61 6.72 16.21
N PRO A 425 24.04 5.81 17.01
CA PRO A 425 22.60 5.79 17.30
C PRO A 425 22.02 7.10 17.83
N ASP A 426 22.85 7.93 18.45
CA ASP A 426 22.45 9.24 19.01
C ASP A 426 22.58 10.40 17.99
N ALA A 427 23.16 10.15 16.81
CA ALA A 427 23.35 11.16 15.79
C ALA A 427 22.21 11.15 14.78
N VAL A 428 21.79 12.35 14.35
CA VAL A 428 20.79 12.52 13.30
C VAL A 428 21.51 12.63 11.95
N TYR A 429 21.19 11.72 11.03
CA TYR A 429 21.67 11.76 9.66
C TYR A 429 20.58 12.24 8.70
N THR A 430 20.87 13.35 8.00
CA THR A 430 20.03 13.89 6.93
C THR A 430 20.69 13.65 5.58
N CYS A 431 20.02 12.92 4.67
CA CYS A 431 20.57 12.67 3.34
C CYS A 431 20.61 13.95 2.48
N PRO A 432 21.48 14.00 1.45
CA PRO A 432 21.62 15.17 0.56
C PRO A 432 20.33 15.58 -0.18
N MET A 433 19.31 14.72 -0.22
CA MET A 433 18.01 15.01 -0.83
C MET A 433 17.02 15.66 0.15
N CYS A 434 17.32 15.65 1.44
CA CYS A 434 16.50 16.21 2.52
C CYS A 434 17.15 17.41 3.22
N VAL A 435 18.44 17.65 2.99
CA VAL A 435 19.09 18.96 3.19
C VAL A 435 18.59 19.90 2.10
#